data_AF-A0A3S0KBN3-F1
#
_entry.id   AF-A0A3S0KBN3-F1
#
_cell.length_a   1.000
_cell.length_b   1.000
_cell.length_c   1.000
_cell.angle_alpha   90.00
_cell.angle_beta   90.00
_cell.angle_gamma   90.00
#
_symmetry.space_group_name_H-M   'P 1'
#
loop_
_entity.id
_entity.type
_entity.pdbx_description
1 polymer ?
#
loop_
_entity_poly.entity_id
_entity_poly.type
_entity_poly.pdbx_seq_one_letter_code
_entity_poly.pdbx_strand_id
1 'polypeptide(L)'
;MTQVKLIKTAQDYEQALARLTALIDLDFASKLEDRDEIEMLVYVIDEYEQRIFPINPPHAIEAIKFRMEQMGLNETDLIYYIGSKSKVAEVLNGTRNLSLNTYRKICIGLGISAEMLEEIEELIEDELDARLVDERRGQAEIEIEIDDL
;
A
#
# COMPACT_ATOMS: atom_id res chain seq x y z
N MET A 1 23.71 -8.48 -1.48
CA MET A 1 22.58 -8.05 -0.64
C MET A 1 22.26 -6.61 -0.97
N THR A 2 21.18 -6.39 -1.72
CA THR A 2 20.62 -5.06 -1.96
C THR A 2 20.06 -4.56 -0.64
N GLN A 3 20.50 -3.39 -0.16
CA GLN A 3 19.93 -2.79 1.05
C GLN A 3 18.61 -2.09 0.68
N VAL A 4 17.48 -2.74 1.01
CA VAL A 4 16.19 -2.05 1.02
C VAL A 4 16.20 -1.03 2.16
N LYS A 5 15.86 0.22 1.85
CA LYS A 5 15.84 1.33 2.79
C LYS A 5 14.42 1.67 3.19
N LEU A 6 14.28 2.25 4.39
CA LEU A 6 13.01 2.84 4.80
C LEU A 6 12.64 3.98 3.86
N ILE A 7 11.40 3.98 3.40
CA ILE A 7 10.82 5.01 2.53
C ILE A 7 10.40 6.18 3.41
N LYS A 8 10.93 7.38 3.11
CA LYS A 8 10.65 8.60 3.89
C LYS A 8 10.02 9.71 3.06
N THR A 9 10.23 9.66 1.75
CA THR A 9 9.77 10.66 0.79
C THR A 9 8.97 10.00 -0.32
N ALA A 10 8.15 10.80 -1.00
CA ALA A 10 7.51 10.41 -2.25
C ALA A 10 8.47 9.81 -3.29
N GLN A 11 9.67 10.40 -3.42
CA GLN A 11 10.67 9.93 -4.37
C GLN A 11 11.20 8.54 -4.00
N ASP A 12 11.42 8.28 -2.70
CA ASP A 12 11.78 6.93 -2.22
C ASP A 12 10.67 5.92 -2.55
N TYR A 13 9.41 6.34 -2.44
CA TYR A 13 8.24 5.52 -2.69
C TYR A 13 8.13 5.11 -4.16
N GLU A 14 8.25 6.08 -5.07
CA GLU A 14 8.26 5.83 -6.53
C GLU A 14 9.42 4.90 -6.93
N GLN A 15 10.61 5.10 -6.37
CA GLN A 15 11.77 4.25 -6.64
C GLN A 15 11.55 2.82 -6.15
N ALA A 16 10.97 2.65 -4.96
CA ALA A 16 10.66 1.34 -4.40
C ALA A 16 9.59 0.61 -5.23
N LEU A 17 8.55 1.32 -5.68
CA LEU A 17 7.52 0.77 -6.57
C LEU A 17 8.08 0.36 -7.92
N ALA A 18 8.90 1.20 -8.55
CA ALA A 18 9.53 0.89 -9.82
C ALA A 18 10.44 -0.34 -9.69
N ARG A 19 11.19 -0.45 -8.58
CA ARG A 19 12.04 -1.59 -8.30
C ARG A 19 11.23 -2.87 -8.09
N LEU A 20 10.17 -2.81 -7.30
CA LEU A 20 9.26 -3.94 -7.06
C LEU A 20 8.66 -4.43 -8.39
N THR A 21 8.17 -3.52 -9.22
CA THR A 21 7.59 -3.82 -10.54
C THR A 21 8.61 -4.53 -11.44
N ALA A 22 9.82 -3.97 -11.55
CA ALA A 22 10.88 -4.57 -12.34
C ALA A 22 11.25 -5.99 -11.87
N LEU A 23 11.20 -6.25 -10.56
CA LEU A 23 11.46 -7.58 -10.00
C LEU A 23 10.32 -8.56 -10.28
N ILE A 24 9.07 -8.09 -10.31
CA ILE A 24 7.90 -8.91 -10.67
C ILE A 24 7.94 -9.30 -12.15
N ASP A 25 8.28 -8.35 -13.02
CA ASP A 25 8.35 -8.57 -14.48
C ASP A 25 9.48 -9.51 -14.90
N LEU A 26 10.51 -9.68 -14.07
CA LEU A 26 11.70 -10.48 -14.38
C LEU A 26 11.52 -12.01 -14.27
N ASP A 27 10.27 -12.48 -14.07
CA ASP A 27 9.91 -13.88 -13.83
C ASP A 27 10.66 -14.46 -12.60
N PHE A 28 9.99 -14.39 -11.45
CA PHE A 28 10.40 -14.82 -10.09
C PHE A 28 10.97 -16.24 -9.95
N ALA A 29 11.00 -17.02 -11.03
CA ALA A 29 11.38 -18.42 -11.02
C ALA A 29 12.87 -18.64 -10.68
N SER A 30 13.75 -17.62 -10.71
CA SER A 30 15.18 -17.90 -10.82
C SER A 30 16.06 -17.75 -9.55
N LYS A 31 15.77 -16.93 -8.52
CA LYS A 31 16.66 -16.83 -7.33
C LYS A 31 15.96 -16.48 -5.99
N LEU A 32 16.48 -17.02 -4.89
CA LEU A 32 16.02 -16.76 -3.51
C LEU A 32 16.25 -15.29 -3.10
N GLU A 33 17.35 -14.68 -3.54
CA GLU A 33 17.71 -13.29 -3.20
C GLU A 33 16.68 -12.26 -3.70
N ASP A 34 16.05 -12.53 -4.86
CA ASP A 34 15.01 -11.65 -5.41
C ASP A 34 13.73 -11.71 -4.55
N ARG A 35 13.42 -12.88 -3.97
CA ARG A 35 12.25 -13.05 -3.09
C ARG A 35 12.38 -12.24 -1.80
N ASP A 36 13.56 -12.28 -1.17
CA ASP A 36 13.83 -11.52 0.06
C ASP A 36 13.78 -10.00 -0.21
N GLU A 37 14.30 -9.55 -1.35
CA GLU A 37 14.23 -8.13 -1.75
C GLU A 37 12.78 -7.69 -1.96
N ILE A 38 11.95 -8.52 -2.59
CA ILE A 38 10.54 -8.23 -2.85
C ILE A 38 9.74 -8.20 -1.54
N GLU A 39 9.96 -9.15 -0.64
CA GLU A 39 9.30 -9.13 0.68
C GLU A 39 9.63 -7.85 1.45
N MET A 40 10.91 -7.45 1.45
CA MET A 40 11.35 -6.22 2.08
C MET A 40 10.77 -4.96 1.41
N LEU A 41 10.76 -4.90 0.08
CA LEU A 41 10.18 -3.78 -0.68
C LEU A 41 8.69 -3.64 -0.38
N VAL A 42 7.95 -4.75 -0.46
CA VAL A 42 6.52 -4.79 -0.11
C VAL A 42 6.30 -4.30 1.31
N TYR A 43 7.15 -4.72 2.26
CA TYR A 43 7.05 -4.26 3.65
C TYR A 43 7.26 -2.75 3.79
N VAL A 44 8.34 -2.18 3.24
CA VAL A 44 8.61 -0.74 3.41
C VAL A 44 7.61 0.14 2.65
N ILE A 45 7.10 -0.33 1.50
CA ILE A 45 6.02 0.31 0.75
C ILE A 45 4.74 0.31 1.58
N ASP A 46 4.34 -0.84 2.10
CA ASP A 46 3.15 -1.00 2.96
C ASP A 46 3.20 -0.11 4.22
N GLU A 47 4.39 0.02 4.80
CA GLU A 47 4.66 0.84 5.98
C GLU A 47 4.54 2.34 5.68
N TYR A 48 5.06 2.79 4.55
CA TYR A 48 4.90 4.17 4.07
C TYR A 48 3.44 4.47 3.70
N GLU A 49 2.79 3.59 2.96
CA GLU A 49 1.39 3.73 2.58
C GLU A 49 0.46 3.81 3.79
N GLN A 50 0.69 3.04 4.86
CA GLN A 50 -0.12 3.14 6.08
C GLN A 50 -0.02 4.51 6.78
N ARG A 51 1.11 5.21 6.61
CA ARG A 51 1.32 6.55 7.20
C ARG A 51 0.73 7.66 6.33
N ILE A 52 0.86 7.51 5.01
CA ILE A 52 0.53 8.58 4.05
C ILE A 52 -0.88 8.39 3.45
N PHE A 53 -1.28 7.15 3.18
CA PHE A 53 -2.55 6.74 2.55
C PHE A 53 -3.32 5.72 3.42
N PRO A 54 -3.66 6.06 4.67
CA PRO A 54 -4.46 5.16 5.51
C PRO A 54 -5.86 4.99 4.93
N ILE A 55 -6.19 3.79 4.46
CA ILE A 55 -7.55 3.44 4.07
C ILE A 55 -8.33 3.05 5.33
N ASN A 56 -9.17 3.96 5.78
CA ASN A 56 -10.22 3.69 6.77
C ASN A 56 -11.54 4.42 6.50
N PRO A 57 -12.13 4.31 5.29
CA PRO A 57 -13.55 4.61 5.17
C PRO A 57 -14.34 3.48 5.85
N PRO A 58 -15.34 3.78 6.71
CA PRO A 58 -16.25 2.76 7.23
C PRO A 58 -16.81 1.87 6.10
N HIS A 59 -17.03 2.46 4.92
CA HIS A 59 -17.48 1.76 3.72
C HIS A 59 -16.51 0.70 3.16
N ALA A 60 -15.19 0.87 3.24
CA ALA A 60 -14.25 -0.13 2.72
C ALA A 60 -14.22 -1.38 3.60
N ILE A 61 -14.19 -1.21 4.93
CA ILE A 61 -14.24 -2.32 5.88
C ILE A 61 -15.61 -3.00 5.81
N GLU A 62 -16.70 -2.23 5.70
CA GLU A 62 -18.05 -2.75 5.48
C GLU A 62 -18.16 -3.56 4.18
N ALA A 63 -17.59 -3.08 3.08
CA ALA A 63 -17.59 -3.81 1.81
C ALA A 63 -16.83 -5.15 1.90
N ILE A 64 -15.69 -5.16 2.59
CA ILE A 64 -14.91 -6.39 2.84
C ILE A 64 -15.74 -7.36 3.69
N LYS A 65 -16.31 -6.91 4.80
CA LYS A 65 -17.15 -7.73 5.69
C LYS A 65 -18.37 -8.29 4.95
N PHE A 66 -19.03 -7.46 4.15
CA PHE A 66 -20.17 -7.87 3.34
C PHE A 66 -19.76 -8.96 2.34
N ARG A 67 -18.61 -8.82 1.67
CA ARG A 67 -18.13 -9.90 0.79
C ARG A 67 -17.73 -11.17 1.53
N MET A 68 -17.10 -11.07 2.70
CA MET A 68 -16.82 -12.23 3.53
C MET A 68 -18.10 -13.00 3.87
N GLU A 69 -19.16 -12.29 4.26
CA GLU A 69 -20.47 -12.89 4.56
C GLU A 69 -21.07 -13.61 3.34
N GLN A 70 -21.07 -12.96 2.17
CA GLN A 70 -21.60 -13.58 0.94
C GLN A 70 -20.82 -14.83 0.51
N MET A 71 -19.53 -14.91 0.83
CA MET A 71 -18.65 -16.02 0.46
C MET A 71 -18.50 -17.08 1.58
N GLY A 72 -19.07 -16.84 2.76
CA GLY A 72 -18.90 -17.71 3.93
C GLY A 72 -17.46 -17.74 4.48
N LEU A 73 -16.70 -16.65 4.27
CA LEU A 73 -15.33 -16.51 4.75
C LEU A 73 -15.30 -16.03 6.19
N ASN A 74 -14.23 -16.41 6.90
CA ASN A 74 -13.96 -16.00 8.26
C ASN A 74 -12.65 -15.18 8.32
N GLU A 75 -12.35 -14.58 9.48
CA GLU A 75 -11.16 -13.74 9.67
C GLU A 75 -9.85 -14.45 9.32
N THR A 76 -9.76 -15.76 9.53
CA THR A 76 -8.53 -16.50 9.21
C THR A 76 -8.26 -16.60 7.71
N ASP A 77 -9.29 -16.42 6.87
CA ASP A 77 -9.13 -16.37 5.42
C ASP A 77 -8.47 -15.06 4.95
N LEU A 78 -8.51 -14.00 5.76
CA LEU A 78 -7.81 -12.73 5.48
C LEU A 78 -6.33 -12.72 5.87
N ILE A 79 -5.86 -13.73 6.61
CA ILE A 79 -4.44 -13.86 7.03
C ILE A 79 -3.53 -13.85 5.80
N TYR A 80 -3.95 -14.46 4.70
CA TYR A 80 -3.15 -14.47 3.47
C TYR A 80 -2.89 -13.06 2.91
N TYR A 81 -3.84 -12.13 3.06
CA TYR A 81 -3.72 -10.78 2.52
C TYR A 81 -3.11 -9.79 3.51
N ILE A 82 -3.48 -9.89 4.79
CA ILE A 82 -3.14 -8.91 5.84
C ILE A 82 -1.93 -9.38 6.68
N GLY A 83 -1.62 -10.68 6.69
CA GLY A 83 -0.59 -11.29 7.51
C GLY A 83 -1.17 -11.92 8.77
N SER A 84 -0.82 -11.44 9.96
CA SER A 84 -1.17 -12.15 11.19
C SER A 84 -2.64 -11.97 11.61
N LYS A 85 -3.16 -12.93 12.39
CA LYS A 85 -4.51 -12.88 12.97
C LYS A 85 -4.77 -11.60 13.79
N SER A 86 -3.76 -11.10 14.51
CA SER A 86 -3.87 -9.83 15.25
C SER A 86 -4.14 -8.67 14.30
N LYS A 87 -3.38 -8.57 13.20
CA LYS A 87 -3.56 -7.51 12.21
C LYS A 87 -4.92 -7.57 11.54
N VAL A 88 -5.41 -8.78 11.23
CA VAL A 88 -6.76 -8.96 10.67
C VAL A 88 -7.82 -8.41 11.62
N ALA A 89 -7.78 -8.79 12.88
CA ALA A 89 -8.74 -8.33 13.87
C ALA A 89 -8.68 -6.81 14.06
N GLU A 90 -7.47 -6.24 14.10
CA GLU A 90 -7.28 -4.79 14.21
C GLU A 90 -7.89 -4.04 13.00
N VAL A 91 -7.72 -4.57 11.79
CA VAL A 91 -8.31 -4.02 10.57
C VAL A 91 -9.82 -4.12 10.59
N LEU A 92 -10.39 -5.30 10.86
CA LEU A 92 -11.83 -5.49 10.87
C LEU A 92 -12.53 -4.69 11.96
N ASN A 93 -11.84 -4.40 13.07
CA ASN A 93 -12.34 -3.54 14.14
C ASN A 93 -12.05 -2.05 13.92
N GLY A 94 -11.36 -1.68 12.82
CA GLY A 94 -11.02 -0.30 12.49
C GLY A 94 -9.96 0.33 13.38
N THR A 95 -9.30 -0.44 14.26
CA THR A 95 -8.21 0.04 15.12
C THR A 95 -6.88 0.12 14.36
N ARG A 96 -6.81 -0.47 13.17
CA ARG A 96 -5.72 -0.35 12.22
C ARG A 96 -6.25 -0.03 10.84
N ASN A 97 -5.63 0.93 10.17
CA ASN A 97 -5.95 1.29 8.78
C ASN A 97 -5.33 0.26 7.82
N LEU A 98 -5.99 0.05 6.68
CA LEU A 98 -5.41 -0.70 5.57
C LEU A 98 -4.45 0.21 4.80
N SER A 99 -3.36 -0.37 4.27
CA SER A 99 -2.66 0.25 3.16
C SER A 99 -3.44 0.05 1.87
N LEU A 100 -3.14 0.89 0.87
CA LEU A 100 -3.64 0.73 -0.48
C LEU A 100 -3.27 -0.62 -1.08
N ASN A 101 -2.02 -1.06 -0.94
CA ASN A 101 -1.60 -2.36 -1.45
C ASN A 101 -2.36 -3.52 -0.79
N THR A 102 -2.55 -3.48 0.53
CA THR A 102 -3.32 -4.53 1.23
C THR A 102 -4.79 -4.51 0.82
N TYR A 103 -5.38 -3.32 0.70
CA TYR A 103 -6.75 -3.17 0.22
C TYR A 103 -6.95 -3.76 -1.18
N ARG A 104 -6.05 -3.45 -2.12
CA ARG A 104 -6.02 -4.03 -3.48
C ARG A 104 -5.95 -5.55 -3.45
N LYS A 105 -5.03 -6.12 -2.66
CA LYS A 105 -4.88 -7.57 -2.51
C LYS A 105 -6.16 -8.25 -2.03
N ILE A 106 -6.85 -7.65 -1.05
CA ILE A 106 -8.13 -8.15 -0.55
C ILE A 106 -9.19 -8.06 -1.65
N CYS A 107 -9.32 -6.92 -2.33
CA CYS A 107 -10.32 -6.73 -3.37
C CYS A 107 -10.18 -7.73 -4.50
N ILE A 108 -8.95 -7.90 -5.02
CA ILE A 108 -8.63 -8.89 -6.06
C ILE A 108 -8.90 -10.31 -5.54
N GLY A 109 -8.42 -10.63 -4.33
CA GLY A 109 -8.55 -11.96 -3.74
C GLY A 109 -9.98 -12.38 -3.40
N LEU A 110 -10.84 -11.42 -3.09
CA LEU A 110 -12.26 -11.64 -2.77
C LEU A 110 -13.21 -11.40 -3.95
N GLY A 111 -12.70 -10.99 -5.12
CA GLY A 111 -13.53 -10.65 -6.28
C GLY A 111 -14.49 -9.48 -6.01
N ILE A 112 -14.04 -8.49 -5.23
CA ILE A 112 -14.75 -7.20 -5.13
C ILE A 112 -14.70 -6.55 -6.51
N SER A 113 -15.84 -6.03 -6.99
CA SER A 113 -15.97 -5.55 -8.38
C SER A 113 -14.94 -4.46 -8.69
N ALA A 114 -14.39 -4.49 -9.91
CA ALA A 114 -13.43 -3.50 -10.38
C ALA A 114 -13.96 -2.06 -10.21
N GLU A 115 -15.24 -1.83 -10.45
CA GLU A 115 -15.91 -0.53 -10.26
C GLU A 115 -15.76 0.03 -8.83
N MET A 116 -15.86 -0.82 -7.79
CA MET A 116 -15.67 -0.38 -6.40
C MET A 116 -14.20 -0.13 -6.06
N LEU A 117 -13.29 -0.82 -6.75
CA LEU A 117 -11.85 -0.59 -6.60
C LEU A 117 -11.44 0.70 -7.30
N GLU A 118 -11.94 0.94 -8.52
CA GLU A 118 -11.69 2.14 -9.33
C GLU A 118 -12.16 3.41 -8.62
N GLU A 119 -13.38 3.42 -8.04
CA GLU A 119 -13.87 4.58 -7.27
C GLU A 119 -12.99 4.92 -6.06
N ILE A 120 -12.45 3.91 -5.38
CA ILE A 120 -11.57 4.12 -4.22
C ILE A 120 -10.16 4.49 -4.65
N GLU A 121 -9.67 3.92 -5.75
CA GLU A 121 -8.37 4.28 -6.32
C GLU A 121 -8.36 5.71 -6.84
N GLU A 122 -9.41 6.17 -7.53
CA GLU A 122 -9.51 7.54 -8.04
C GLU A 122 -9.50 8.57 -6.90
N LEU A 123 -10.25 8.31 -5.81
CA LEU A 123 -10.23 9.15 -4.60
C LEU A 123 -8.83 9.20 -3.94
N ILE A 124 -8.09 8.09 -4.00
CA ILE A 124 -6.75 8.01 -3.41
C ILE A 124 -5.72 8.66 -4.33
N GLU A 125 -5.78 8.44 -5.64
CA GLU A 125 -4.90 9.06 -6.63
C GLU A 125 -5.01 10.58 -6.61
N ASP A 126 -6.23 11.12 -6.51
CA ASP A 126 -6.45 12.56 -6.36
C ASP A 126 -5.81 13.11 -5.06
N GLU A 127 -5.93 12.38 -3.95
CA GLU A 127 -5.31 12.76 -2.68
C GLU A 127 -3.77 12.60 -2.73
N LEU A 128 -3.28 11.60 -3.45
CA LEU A 128 -1.87 11.31 -3.67
C LEU A 128 -1.22 12.40 -4.52
N ASP A 129 -1.83 12.77 -5.63
CA ASP A 129 -1.37 13.87 -6.48
C ASP A 129 -1.36 15.20 -5.74
N ALA A 130 -2.41 15.50 -4.97
CA ALA A 130 -2.46 16.70 -4.14
C ALA A 130 -1.30 16.75 -3.14
N ARG A 131 -1.06 15.65 -2.41
CA ARG A 131 0.01 15.57 -1.40
C ARG A 131 1.41 15.55 -2.02
N LEU A 132 1.60 14.87 -3.15
CA LEU A 132 2.85 14.87 -3.90
C LEU A 132 3.18 16.25 -4.46
N VAL A 133 2.17 17.01 -4.89
CA VAL A 133 2.35 18.41 -5.31
C VAL A 133 2.75 19.28 -4.13
N ASP A 134 2.13 19.10 -2.95
CA ASP A 134 2.47 19.85 -1.74
C ASP A 134 3.88 19.52 -1.21
N GLU A 135 4.29 18.24 -1.17
CA GLU A 135 5.64 17.85 -0.77
C GLU A 135 6.71 18.42 -1.73
N ARG A 136 6.45 18.37 -3.04
CA ARG A 136 7.36 18.96 -4.05
C ARG A 136 7.46 20.47 -3.92
N ARG A 137 6.37 21.16 -3.58
CA ARG A 137 6.38 22.61 -3.30
C ARG A 137 7.19 22.94 -2.07
N GLY A 138 7.00 22.21 -0.98
CA GLY A 138 7.78 22.41 0.25
C GLY A 138 9.27 22.17 0.08
N GLN A 139 9.68 21.20 -0.76
CA GLN A 139 11.10 20.97 -1.08
C GLN A 139 11.68 22.08 -1.98
N ALA A 140 10.92 22.57 -2.96
CA ALA A 140 11.35 23.65 -3.84
C ALA A 140 11.53 24.99 -3.10
N GLU A 141 10.71 25.27 -2.08
CA GLU A 141 10.84 26.47 -1.25
C GLU A 141 12.11 26.44 -0.38
N ILE A 142 12.53 25.26 0.10
CA ILE A 142 13.75 25.09 0.90
C ILE A 142 15.01 25.22 0.03
N GLU A 143 15.00 24.77 -1.22
CA GLU A 143 16.16 24.91 -2.13
C GLU A 143 16.42 26.38 -2.52
N ILE A 144 15.37 27.20 -2.64
CA ILE A 144 15.51 28.62 -2.99
C ILE A 144 16.15 29.43 -1.85
N GLU A 145 16.08 28.95 -0.60
CA GLU A 145 16.61 29.66 0.57
C GLU A 145 18.11 29.37 0.88
N ILE A 146 18.76 28.46 0.14
CA ILE A 146 20.14 28.02 0.44
C ILE A 146 21.22 28.71 -0.42
N ASP A 147 20.85 29.37 -1.53
CA ASP A 147 21.82 30.01 -2.45
C ASP A 147 22.11 31.51 -2.15
N ASP A 148 21.55 32.09 -1.07
CA ASP A 148 21.70 33.51 -0.70
C ASP A 148 22.58 33.75 0.57
N LEU A 149 23.54 32.87 0.88
CA LEU A 149 24.50 33.03 1.98
C LEU A 149 25.98 32.86 1.58
#